data_AF-A0A660PNC8-F1
#
_entry.id   AF-A0A660PNC8-F1
#
_cell.length_a   1.000
_cell.length_b   1.000
_cell.length_c   1.000
_cell.angle_alpha   90.00
_cell.angle_beta   90.00
_cell.angle_gamma   90.00
#
_symmetry.space_group_name_H-M   'P 1'
#
loop_
_entity.id
_entity.type
_entity.pdbx_description
1 polymer ?
#
loop_
_entity_poly.entity_id
_entity_poly.type
_entity_poly.pdbx_seq_one_letter_code
_entity_poly.pdbx_strand_id
1 'polypeptide(L)'
;MTLPNVKTKTIMLHGGLDLESPSISVPEGFGTELMNVEPNLMGGYRKMLGYERYDGQRSPSEHSYSLVQVDDASLETVGTTFTASISGTVGYIISIDTDLNLIGWNYQPSYTGQLELGDVLINSTVTEDPTFSAIHPDPDTDVLWDLEAQNYFRDGISAPDVTSHVRGVWRLKGKTYALVEGTTTELHVSSDNGWIPILSTDIVHFDAGTLEEGDFANGVTVTGLTSGASESVIRFVKTGGTYGVDVTGYFTFNLGGTPFSSGEALQVGGVTKATTTGISEEIALSAGSFLDRPVFVNYNFPSTLNNSFFDPTDNMLMFWVTGSGTAMSFDGFSLCPIFTGLPLADDIPSAIEVYKNYLFLGFKSGSLQHSSLGDPFSFSPLTGAAELYV
;
A
#
# COMPACT_ATOMS: atom_id res chain seq x y z
N MET A 1 36.55 -47.73 -39.82
CA MET A 1 36.33 -46.31 -39.48
C MET A 1 35.12 -46.27 -38.56
N THR A 2 35.33 -46.16 -37.25
CA THR A 2 34.26 -46.23 -36.25
C THR A 2 33.54 -44.88 -36.27
N LEU A 3 32.24 -44.88 -36.55
CA LEU A 3 31.46 -43.65 -36.53
C LEU A 3 31.52 -43.03 -35.12
N PRO A 4 31.68 -41.71 -34.99
CA PRO A 4 31.74 -41.05 -33.70
C PRO A 4 30.43 -41.31 -32.93
N ASN A 5 30.57 -41.73 -31.67
CA ASN A 5 29.45 -42.07 -30.82
C ASN A 5 28.76 -40.77 -30.34
N VAL A 6 27.47 -40.61 -30.65
CA VAL A 6 26.68 -39.46 -30.19
C VAL A 6 26.38 -39.64 -28.71
N LYS A 7 27.01 -38.81 -27.86
CA LYS A 7 26.70 -38.77 -26.41
C LYS A 7 25.58 -37.76 -26.18
N THR A 8 24.39 -38.23 -25.83
CA THR A 8 23.30 -37.38 -25.35
C THR A 8 23.41 -37.21 -23.84
N LYS A 9 23.25 -35.98 -23.36
CA LYS A 9 23.19 -35.64 -21.94
C LYS A 9 21.92 -34.86 -21.68
N THR A 10 21.12 -35.32 -20.72
CA THR A 10 19.89 -34.62 -20.30
C THR A 10 20.23 -33.70 -19.15
N ILE A 11 19.91 -32.41 -19.30
CA ILE A 11 20.01 -31.41 -18.23
C ILE A 11 18.59 -31.08 -17.80
N MET A 12 18.25 -31.39 -16.57
CA MET A 12 16.97 -31.03 -15.98
C MET A 12 17.08 -29.61 -15.42
N LEU A 13 16.16 -28.73 -15.83
CA LEU A 13 16.08 -27.38 -15.27
C LEU A 13 15.36 -27.45 -13.93
N HIS A 14 16.13 -27.48 -12.84
CA HIS A 14 15.59 -27.59 -11.47
C HIS A 14 14.96 -26.28 -10.99
N GLY A 15 15.30 -25.15 -11.61
CA GLY A 15 14.86 -23.83 -11.19
C GLY A 15 15.75 -23.28 -10.09
N GLY A 16 16.15 -22.02 -10.22
CA GLY A 16 17.01 -21.34 -9.24
C GLY A 16 18.04 -20.42 -9.90
N LEU A 17 18.46 -19.41 -9.15
CA LEU A 17 19.54 -18.50 -9.49
C LEU A 17 20.63 -18.67 -8.42
N ASP A 18 21.78 -19.22 -8.82
CA ASP A 18 22.92 -19.43 -7.93
C ASP A 18 23.98 -18.36 -8.20
N LEU A 19 24.10 -17.43 -7.24
CA LEU A 19 25.08 -16.34 -7.26
C LEU A 19 26.20 -16.53 -6.23
N GLU A 20 26.12 -17.60 -5.43
CA GLU A 20 27.05 -17.85 -4.32
C GLU A 20 28.15 -18.84 -4.74
N SER A 21 27.79 -19.85 -5.52
CA SER A 21 28.74 -20.86 -5.97
C SER A 21 29.72 -20.29 -7.01
N PRO A 22 31.01 -20.67 -6.97
CA PRO A 22 31.94 -20.41 -8.06
C PRO A 22 31.42 -20.96 -9.40
N SER A 23 31.66 -20.24 -10.49
CA SER A 23 31.09 -20.54 -11.83
C SER A 23 31.36 -21.96 -12.36
N ILE A 24 32.42 -22.62 -11.90
CA ILE A 24 32.78 -24.00 -12.29
C ILE A 24 32.04 -25.08 -11.49
N SER A 25 31.49 -24.72 -10.33
CA SER A 25 30.82 -25.65 -9.40
C SER A 25 29.31 -25.51 -9.37
N VAL A 26 28.74 -24.58 -10.15
CA VAL A 26 27.29 -24.41 -10.27
C VAL A 26 26.68 -25.71 -10.82
N PRO A 27 25.76 -26.36 -10.08
CA PRO A 27 25.12 -27.58 -10.55
C PRO A 27 24.36 -27.37 -11.86
N GLU A 28 24.33 -28.40 -12.71
CA GLU A 28 23.65 -28.32 -14.00
C GLU A 28 22.15 -28.08 -13.84
N GLY A 29 21.63 -27.13 -14.61
CA GLY A 29 20.22 -26.75 -14.56
C GLY A 29 19.89 -25.62 -13.59
N PHE A 30 20.90 -25.03 -12.93
CA PHE A 30 20.82 -23.74 -12.24
C PHE A 30 21.28 -22.60 -13.15
N GLY A 31 20.67 -21.44 -12.98
CA GLY A 31 21.01 -20.24 -13.73
C GLY A 31 22.07 -19.45 -12.97
N THR A 32 23.09 -18.99 -13.67
CA THR A 32 24.03 -17.97 -13.15
C THR A 32 23.58 -16.56 -13.49
N GLU A 33 22.73 -16.44 -14.51
CA GLU A 33 22.08 -15.22 -14.96
C GLU A 33 20.74 -15.60 -15.58
N LEU A 34 19.74 -14.72 -15.46
CA LEU A 34 18.40 -14.94 -16.00
C LEU A 34 17.96 -13.70 -16.79
N MET A 35 17.44 -13.91 -17.99
CA MET A 35 16.88 -12.86 -18.84
C MET A 35 15.50 -13.29 -19.34
N ASN A 36 14.48 -12.49 -19.06
CA ASN A 36 13.06 -12.77 -19.38
C ASN A 36 12.51 -14.10 -18.82
N VAL A 37 13.22 -14.69 -17.86
CA VAL A 37 12.82 -15.88 -17.12
C VAL A 37 13.10 -15.66 -15.64
N GLU A 38 12.34 -16.32 -14.79
CA GLU A 38 12.52 -16.29 -13.34
C GLU A 38 12.36 -17.71 -12.77
N PRO A 39 12.97 -18.01 -11.61
CA PRO A 39 12.73 -19.26 -10.91
C PRO A 39 11.25 -19.36 -10.56
N ASN A 40 10.62 -20.46 -10.94
CA ASN A 40 9.23 -20.71 -10.56
C ASN A 40 9.19 -21.22 -9.10
N LEU A 41 8.21 -20.77 -8.33
CA LEU A 41 7.99 -21.19 -6.93
C LEU A 41 7.79 -22.71 -6.81
N MET A 42 7.25 -23.36 -7.84
CA MET A 42 7.03 -24.81 -7.91
C MET A 42 8.21 -25.59 -8.53
N GLY A 43 9.35 -24.93 -8.75
CA GLY A 43 10.52 -25.50 -9.42
C GLY A 43 10.54 -25.24 -10.92
N GLY A 44 11.75 -25.31 -11.50
CA GLY A 44 12.04 -24.94 -12.88
C GLY A 44 12.09 -23.42 -13.10
N TYR A 45 12.03 -23.02 -14.36
CA TYR A 45 11.98 -21.62 -14.77
C TYR A 45 10.64 -21.33 -15.43
N ARG A 46 10.11 -20.13 -15.20
CA ARG A 46 8.97 -19.60 -15.97
C ARG A 46 9.41 -18.34 -16.70
N LYS A 47 8.72 -18.01 -17.80
CA LYS A 47 8.88 -16.69 -18.41
C LYS A 47 8.26 -15.64 -17.51
N MET A 48 8.84 -14.46 -17.51
CA MET A 48 8.20 -13.29 -16.89
C MET A 48 6.87 -13.03 -17.61
N LEU A 49 5.77 -12.94 -16.85
CA LEU A 49 4.42 -12.76 -17.40
C LEU A 49 4.16 -11.33 -17.90
N GLY A 50 5.13 -10.42 -17.72
CA GLY A 50 5.00 -9.00 -18.02
C GLY A 50 4.64 -8.18 -16.79
N TYR A 51 4.47 -6.88 -16.99
CA TYR A 51 4.00 -5.94 -15.98
C TYR A 51 2.77 -5.23 -16.54
N GLU A 52 1.76 -5.04 -15.71
CA GLU A 52 0.61 -4.21 -16.01
C GLU A 52 0.53 -3.05 -15.00
N ARG A 53 -0.21 -2.00 -15.37
CA ARG A 53 -0.46 -0.88 -14.45
C ARG A 53 -1.33 -1.37 -13.29
N TYR A 54 -1.14 -0.78 -12.12
CA TYR A 54 -1.86 -1.17 -10.91
C TYR A 54 -2.28 0.04 -10.07
N ASP A 55 -3.54 0.06 -9.66
CA ASP A 55 -4.10 1.00 -8.68
C ASP A 55 -5.04 0.37 -7.66
N GLY A 56 -5.15 -0.96 -7.67
CA GLY A 56 -6.06 -1.74 -6.81
C GLY A 56 -7.29 -2.24 -7.54
N GLN A 57 -7.63 -1.68 -8.71
CA GLN A 57 -8.64 -2.26 -9.59
C GLN A 57 -8.19 -3.62 -10.14
N ARG A 58 -9.15 -4.37 -10.69
CA ARG A 58 -8.88 -5.65 -11.34
C ARG A 58 -7.86 -5.48 -12.48
N SER A 59 -6.97 -6.45 -12.61
CA SER A 59 -5.93 -6.50 -13.63
C SER A 59 -6.51 -6.29 -15.03
N PRO A 60 -6.03 -5.30 -15.83
CA PRO A 60 -6.53 -5.06 -17.18
C PRO A 60 -6.53 -6.33 -18.04
N SER A 61 -5.54 -7.21 -17.89
CA SER A 61 -5.44 -8.49 -18.61
C SER A 61 -6.54 -9.52 -18.28
N GLU A 62 -7.29 -9.33 -17.19
CA GLU A 62 -8.43 -10.19 -16.85
C GLU A 62 -9.76 -9.67 -17.41
N HIS A 63 -9.79 -8.48 -18.00
CA HIS A 63 -10.98 -7.93 -18.64
C HIS A 63 -11.13 -8.43 -20.08
N SER A 64 -12.38 -8.55 -20.52
CA SER A 64 -12.80 -8.95 -21.87
C SER A 64 -14.03 -8.11 -22.24
N TYR A 65 -14.42 -8.07 -23.52
CA TYR A 65 -15.61 -7.34 -23.95
C TYR A 65 -16.89 -8.18 -23.77
N SER A 66 -18.03 -7.51 -23.86
CA SER A 66 -19.36 -8.10 -23.98
C SER A 66 -19.91 -7.75 -25.35
N LEU A 67 -20.76 -8.61 -25.90
CA LEU A 67 -21.27 -8.46 -27.26
C LEU A 67 -22.78 -8.24 -27.23
N VAL A 68 -23.26 -7.34 -28.08
CA VAL A 68 -24.70 -7.07 -28.25
C VAL A 68 -25.03 -6.85 -29.73
N GLN A 69 -26.19 -7.36 -30.16
CA GLN A 69 -26.73 -7.17 -31.50
C GLN A 69 -27.63 -5.94 -31.52
N VAL A 70 -27.48 -5.09 -32.53
CA VAL A 70 -28.29 -3.88 -32.72
C VAL A 70 -28.96 -3.85 -34.09
N ASP A 71 -29.84 -2.88 -34.32
CA ASP A 71 -30.53 -2.65 -35.58
C ASP A 71 -29.60 -2.09 -36.67
N ASP A 72 -28.74 -1.14 -36.32
CA ASP A 72 -27.72 -0.56 -37.20
C ASP A 72 -26.50 -0.08 -36.39
N ALA A 73 -25.42 -0.85 -36.42
CA ALA A 73 -24.21 -0.54 -35.66
C ALA A 73 -23.41 0.63 -36.28
N SER A 74 -23.67 1.00 -37.54
CA SER A 74 -23.00 2.13 -38.20
C SER A 74 -23.41 3.50 -37.65
N LEU A 75 -24.50 3.54 -36.88
CA LEU A 75 -24.98 4.74 -36.19
C LEU A 75 -24.21 5.06 -34.90
N GLU A 76 -23.41 4.10 -34.43
CA GLU A 76 -22.63 4.22 -33.22
C GLU A 76 -21.18 4.61 -33.52
N THR A 77 -20.46 5.02 -32.49
CA THR A 77 -19.05 5.43 -32.61
C THR A 77 -18.23 4.76 -31.53
N VAL A 78 -17.16 4.08 -31.94
CA VAL A 78 -16.18 3.50 -31.01
C VAL A 78 -15.61 4.59 -30.10
N GLY A 79 -15.45 4.25 -28.83
CA GLY A 79 -14.86 5.11 -27.84
C GLY A 79 -15.83 6.05 -27.13
N THR A 80 -17.14 5.83 -27.30
CA THR A 80 -18.20 6.65 -26.70
C THR A 80 -18.87 5.96 -25.53
N THR A 81 -19.29 6.75 -24.54
CA THR A 81 -20.14 6.28 -23.43
C THR A 81 -21.61 6.43 -23.79
N PHE A 82 -22.43 5.44 -23.43
CA PHE A 82 -23.88 5.49 -23.61
C PHE A 82 -24.61 5.27 -22.29
N THR A 83 -25.89 5.64 -22.25
CA THR A 83 -26.80 5.27 -21.16
C THR A 83 -28.03 4.67 -21.79
N ALA A 84 -28.24 3.38 -21.55
CA ALA A 84 -29.31 2.61 -22.15
C ALA A 84 -30.68 3.12 -21.69
N SER A 85 -31.61 3.27 -22.63
CA SER A 85 -32.87 3.98 -22.40
C SER A 85 -33.88 3.26 -21.50
N ILE A 86 -33.84 1.93 -21.41
CA ILE A 86 -34.77 1.11 -20.62
C ILE A 86 -34.05 0.61 -19.36
N SER A 87 -32.93 -0.08 -19.50
CA SER A 87 -32.20 -0.67 -18.37
C SER A 87 -31.50 0.39 -17.50
N GLY A 88 -31.22 1.57 -18.04
CA GLY A 88 -30.41 2.60 -17.38
C GLY A 88 -28.92 2.25 -17.28
N THR A 89 -28.49 1.13 -17.89
CA THR A 89 -27.10 0.68 -17.89
C THR A 89 -26.20 1.71 -18.57
N VAL A 90 -25.12 2.10 -17.89
CA VAL A 90 -24.08 2.97 -18.45
C VAL A 90 -22.93 2.10 -18.95
N GLY A 91 -22.61 2.21 -20.24
CA GLY A 91 -21.58 1.41 -20.88
C GLY A 91 -20.66 2.23 -21.78
N TYR A 92 -19.63 1.56 -22.29
CA TYR A 92 -18.64 2.12 -23.22
C TYR A 92 -18.53 1.23 -24.45
N ILE A 93 -18.53 1.85 -25.63
CA ILE A 93 -18.37 1.15 -26.92
C ILE A 93 -16.88 0.92 -27.18
N ILE A 94 -16.46 -0.34 -27.11
CA ILE A 94 -15.08 -0.79 -27.32
C ILE A 94 -14.80 -0.98 -28.81
N SER A 95 -15.72 -1.59 -29.53
CA SER A 95 -15.56 -1.92 -30.95
C SER A 95 -16.90 -2.14 -31.64
N ILE A 96 -16.93 -2.00 -32.96
CA ILE A 96 -18.14 -2.13 -33.79
C ILE A 96 -17.82 -3.01 -35.01
N ASP A 97 -18.72 -3.94 -35.33
CA ASP A 97 -18.79 -4.61 -36.63
C ASP A 97 -20.08 -4.19 -37.34
N THR A 98 -19.94 -3.42 -38.41
CA THR A 98 -21.06 -2.91 -39.21
C THR A 98 -21.65 -3.93 -40.17
N ASP A 99 -20.92 -4.98 -40.52
CA ASP A 99 -21.40 -6.03 -41.44
C ASP A 99 -22.33 -6.99 -40.71
N LEU A 100 -22.08 -7.24 -39.42
CA LEU A 100 -22.88 -8.11 -38.57
C LEU A 100 -23.85 -7.34 -37.65
N ASN A 101 -23.76 -6.01 -37.59
CA ASN A 101 -24.48 -5.15 -36.64
C ASN A 101 -24.21 -5.52 -35.16
N LEU A 102 -22.94 -5.82 -34.87
CA LEU A 102 -22.48 -6.20 -33.54
C LEU A 102 -21.72 -5.05 -32.89
N ILE A 103 -21.92 -4.91 -31.59
CA ILE A 103 -21.18 -3.96 -30.76
C ILE A 103 -20.47 -4.72 -29.64
N GLY A 104 -19.15 -4.54 -29.57
CA GLY A 104 -18.32 -4.87 -28.42
C GLY A 104 -18.40 -3.74 -27.40
N TRP A 105 -18.85 -4.03 -26.19
CA TRP A 105 -19.03 -3.05 -25.13
C TRP A 105 -18.58 -3.61 -23.78
N ASN A 106 -18.34 -2.74 -22.81
CA ASN A 106 -18.19 -3.15 -21.42
C ASN A 106 -18.77 -2.06 -20.50
N TYR A 107 -19.05 -2.43 -19.25
CA TYR A 107 -19.36 -1.48 -18.19
C TYR A 107 -18.17 -0.54 -17.96
N GLN A 108 -18.47 0.71 -17.60
CA GLN A 108 -17.45 1.58 -17.00
C GLN A 108 -16.95 0.91 -15.71
N PRO A 109 -15.68 1.08 -15.29
CA PRO A 109 -15.06 0.36 -14.17
C PRO A 109 -15.80 0.44 -12.81
N SER A 110 -16.81 1.31 -12.69
CA SER A 110 -17.58 1.54 -11.45
C SER A 110 -19.07 1.17 -11.52
N TYR A 111 -19.58 0.61 -12.63
CA TYR A 111 -21.01 0.29 -12.79
C TYR A 111 -21.28 -1.21 -12.93
N THR A 112 -22.43 -1.64 -12.40
CA THR A 112 -23.00 -2.98 -12.61
C THR A 112 -24.39 -2.83 -13.20
N GLY A 113 -24.69 -3.57 -14.26
CA GLY A 113 -25.94 -3.47 -15.01
C GLY A 113 -25.89 -4.34 -16.27
N GLN A 114 -27.05 -4.68 -16.82
CA GLN A 114 -27.16 -5.44 -18.06
C GLN A 114 -28.03 -4.67 -19.04
N LEU A 115 -27.69 -4.75 -20.32
CA LEU A 115 -28.59 -4.29 -21.38
C LEU A 115 -29.83 -5.18 -21.42
N GLU A 116 -30.92 -4.63 -21.93
CA GLU A 116 -32.19 -5.31 -22.16
C GLU A 116 -32.60 -5.18 -23.64
N LEU A 117 -33.39 -6.13 -24.12
CA LEU A 117 -33.96 -6.07 -25.47
C LEU A 117 -34.75 -4.76 -25.66
N GLY A 118 -34.49 -4.05 -26.75
CA GLY A 118 -35.12 -2.77 -27.05
C GLY A 118 -34.46 -1.58 -26.36
N ASP A 119 -33.38 -1.77 -25.60
CA ASP A 119 -32.56 -0.65 -25.13
C ASP A 119 -32.05 0.17 -26.32
N VAL A 120 -32.24 1.48 -26.26
CA VAL A 120 -31.58 2.41 -27.17
C VAL A 120 -30.25 2.80 -26.51
N LEU A 121 -29.15 2.61 -27.22
CA LEU A 121 -27.80 2.99 -26.77
C LEU A 121 -27.60 4.50 -26.94
N ILE A 122 -27.00 4.94 -28.04
CA ILE A 122 -26.99 6.36 -28.44
C ILE A 122 -27.96 6.56 -29.60
N ASN A 123 -27.71 5.87 -30.71
CA ASN A 123 -28.47 6.00 -31.95
C ASN A 123 -29.00 4.66 -32.49
N SER A 124 -28.54 3.55 -31.91
CA SER A 124 -28.94 2.18 -32.26
C SER A 124 -29.78 1.54 -31.16
N THR A 125 -30.60 0.55 -31.53
CA THR A 125 -31.49 -0.19 -30.65
C THR A 125 -31.06 -1.65 -30.55
N VAL A 126 -31.00 -2.20 -29.35
CA VAL A 126 -30.72 -3.62 -29.09
C VAL A 126 -31.85 -4.49 -29.65
N THR A 127 -31.51 -5.44 -30.52
CA THR A 127 -32.49 -6.26 -31.28
C THR A 127 -32.60 -7.69 -30.80
N GLU A 128 -31.68 -8.16 -29.95
CA GLU A 128 -31.70 -9.50 -29.36
C GLU A 128 -31.48 -9.42 -27.85
N ASP A 129 -31.97 -10.44 -27.12
CA ASP A 129 -31.65 -10.59 -25.70
C ASP A 129 -30.12 -10.74 -25.55
N PRO A 130 -29.44 -9.87 -24.79
CA PRO A 130 -27.98 -9.90 -24.72
C PRO A 130 -27.49 -11.20 -24.09
N THR A 131 -26.82 -12.03 -24.88
CA THR A 131 -26.14 -13.23 -24.39
C THR A 131 -24.71 -12.87 -23.97
N PHE A 132 -24.46 -12.91 -22.67
CA PHE A 132 -23.12 -12.65 -22.12
C PHE A 132 -22.17 -13.82 -22.42
N SER A 133 -20.92 -13.52 -22.77
CA SER A 133 -19.88 -14.47 -23.22
C SER A 133 -20.01 -14.97 -24.67
N ALA A 134 -20.76 -14.27 -25.53
CA ALA A 134 -20.68 -14.47 -26.97
C ALA A 134 -19.33 -13.97 -27.51
N ILE A 135 -18.65 -14.83 -28.27
CA ILE A 135 -17.39 -14.55 -28.96
C ILE A 135 -17.72 -13.99 -30.33
N HIS A 136 -16.94 -13.01 -30.79
CA HIS A 136 -17.06 -12.53 -32.16
C HIS A 136 -16.88 -13.70 -33.15
N PRO A 137 -17.75 -13.86 -34.17
CA PRO A 137 -17.70 -15.03 -35.06
C PRO A 137 -16.37 -15.19 -35.83
N ASP A 138 -15.68 -14.10 -36.10
CA ASP A 138 -14.32 -14.09 -36.64
C ASP A 138 -13.27 -14.11 -35.50
N PRO A 139 -12.41 -15.16 -35.42
CA PRO A 139 -11.43 -15.31 -34.35
C PRO A 139 -10.32 -14.25 -34.36
N ASP A 140 -9.98 -13.67 -35.51
CA ASP A 140 -8.97 -12.61 -35.56
C ASP A 140 -9.54 -11.31 -34.96
N THR A 141 -10.79 -10.99 -35.28
CA THR A 141 -11.52 -9.84 -34.72
C THR A 141 -11.80 -10.03 -33.22
N ASP A 142 -12.11 -11.25 -32.78
CA ASP A 142 -12.30 -11.58 -31.36
C ASP A 142 -11.09 -11.18 -30.49
N VAL A 143 -9.89 -11.59 -30.90
CA VAL A 143 -8.65 -11.27 -30.18
C VAL A 143 -8.36 -9.76 -30.19
N LEU A 144 -8.71 -9.06 -31.27
CA LEU A 144 -8.55 -7.60 -31.34
C LEU A 144 -9.50 -6.86 -30.39
N TRP A 145 -10.74 -7.30 -30.27
CA TRP A 145 -11.72 -6.69 -29.38
C TRP A 145 -11.38 -6.94 -27.91
N ASP A 146 -10.87 -8.12 -27.60
CA ASP A 146 -10.31 -8.42 -26.27
C ASP A 146 -9.12 -7.51 -25.95
N LEU A 147 -8.19 -7.33 -26.89
CA LEU A 147 -7.07 -6.41 -26.71
C LEU A 147 -7.56 -4.97 -26.47
N GLU A 148 -8.58 -4.53 -27.21
CA GLU A 148 -9.11 -3.17 -27.08
C GLU A 148 -9.87 -2.97 -25.76
N ALA A 149 -10.57 -3.98 -25.27
CA ALA A 149 -11.13 -3.99 -23.92
C ALA A 149 -10.03 -3.83 -22.87
N GLN A 150 -8.96 -4.62 -22.97
CA GLN A 150 -7.82 -4.54 -22.04
C GLN A 150 -7.11 -3.17 -22.12
N ASN A 151 -7.03 -2.56 -23.30
CA ASN A 151 -6.50 -1.20 -23.47
C ASN A 151 -7.38 -0.17 -22.76
N TYR A 152 -8.70 -0.24 -22.94
CA TYR A 152 -9.65 0.63 -22.27
C TYR A 152 -9.51 0.59 -20.74
N PHE A 153 -9.46 -0.61 -20.15
CA PHE A 153 -9.25 -0.75 -18.70
C PHE A 153 -7.87 -0.30 -18.26
N ARG A 154 -6.82 -0.51 -19.06
CA ARG A 154 -5.46 -0.03 -18.77
C ARG A 154 -5.37 1.49 -18.73
N ASP A 155 -6.16 2.19 -19.53
CA ASP A 155 -6.25 3.64 -19.52
C ASP A 155 -7.03 4.17 -18.30
N GLY A 156 -7.92 3.35 -17.73
CA GLY A 156 -8.60 3.63 -16.47
C GLY A 156 -7.71 3.49 -15.22
N ILE A 157 -6.54 2.84 -15.34
CA ILE A 157 -5.59 2.70 -14.23
C ILE A 157 -4.69 3.93 -14.12
N SER A 158 -4.75 4.61 -12.97
CA SER A 158 -4.01 5.84 -12.70
C SER A 158 -2.82 5.63 -11.76
N ALA A 159 -1.87 6.59 -11.77
CA ALA A 159 -0.82 6.67 -10.75
C ALA A 159 -1.39 7.25 -9.44
N PRO A 160 -0.76 6.97 -8.27
CA PRO A 160 -1.25 7.46 -6.98
C PRO A 160 -1.59 8.95 -6.92
N ASP A 161 -0.69 9.78 -7.45
CA ASP A 161 -0.97 11.17 -7.77
C ASP A 161 -0.25 11.51 -9.07
N VAL A 162 -0.99 12.01 -10.05
CA VAL A 162 -0.54 12.30 -11.42
C VAL A 162 0.51 13.41 -11.51
N THR A 163 0.69 14.21 -10.45
CA THR A 163 1.68 15.30 -10.39
C THR A 163 2.92 14.95 -9.55
N SER A 164 2.88 13.80 -8.90
CA SER A 164 3.84 13.41 -7.89
C SER A 164 4.79 12.32 -8.36
N HIS A 165 5.85 12.13 -7.61
CA HIS A 165 6.75 11.01 -7.81
C HIS A 165 6.51 9.93 -6.76
N VAL A 166 6.31 8.69 -7.21
CA VAL A 166 6.27 7.52 -6.31
C VAL A 166 7.68 7.25 -5.78
N ARG A 167 7.84 7.33 -4.46
CA ARG A 167 9.12 7.13 -3.75
C ARG A 167 9.31 5.69 -3.33
N GLY A 168 8.25 5.04 -2.88
CA GLY A 168 8.27 3.65 -2.46
C GLY A 168 6.88 3.04 -2.54
N VAL A 169 6.83 1.74 -2.82
CA VAL A 169 5.59 0.96 -2.82
C VAL A 169 5.81 -0.25 -1.92
N TRP A 170 4.87 -0.49 -1.01
CA TRP A 170 4.94 -1.60 -0.07
C TRP A 170 3.56 -2.20 0.18
N ARG A 171 3.51 -3.42 0.72
CA ARG A 171 2.25 -4.11 1.02
C ARG A 171 2.09 -4.29 2.51
N LEU A 172 0.89 -4.08 3.02
CA LEU A 172 0.51 -4.32 4.41
C LEU A 172 -0.93 -4.86 4.44
N LYS A 173 -1.18 -5.96 5.16
CA LYS A 173 -2.53 -6.53 5.37
C LYS A 173 -3.35 -6.72 4.08
N GLY A 174 -2.69 -7.21 3.02
CA GLY A 174 -3.32 -7.45 1.71
C GLY A 174 -3.59 -6.19 0.86
N LYS A 175 -3.31 -4.99 1.37
CA LYS A 175 -3.40 -3.73 0.62
C LYS A 175 -2.00 -3.29 0.17
N THR A 176 -1.95 -2.56 -0.94
CA THR A 176 -0.72 -1.94 -1.46
C THR A 176 -0.75 -0.45 -1.14
N TYR A 177 0.36 0.06 -0.63
CA TYR A 177 0.54 1.44 -0.23
C TYR A 177 1.68 2.07 -1.03
N ALA A 178 1.54 3.35 -1.37
CA ALA A 178 2.56 4.11 -2.08
C ALA A 178 2.90 5.36 -1.27
N LEU A 179 4.19 5.57 -1.01
CA LEU A 179 4.70 6.85 -0.51
C LEU A 179 4.99 7.74 -1.71
N VAL A 180 4.44 8.94 -1.67
CA VAL A 180 4.31 9.81 -2.84
C VAL A 180 4.83 11.20 -2.49
N GLU A 181 5.68 11.77 -3.33
CA GLU A 181 6.18 13.13 -3.18
C GLU A 181 5.57 14.06 -4.23
N GLY A 182 4.65 14.92 -3.79
CA GLY A 182 4.10 16.04 -4.55
C GLY A 182 4.57 17.37 -3.96
N THR A 183 3.64 18.28 -3.65
CA THR A 183 3.95 19.49 -2.85
C THR A 183 4.23 19.12 -1.39
N THR A 184 3.53 18.12 -0.90
CA THR A 184 3.71 17.45 0.39
C THR A 184 4.02 15.97 0.13
N THR A 185 4.56 15.29 1.14
CA THR A 185 4.70 13.84 1.09
C THR A 185 3.44 13.20 1.64
N GLU A 186 2.85 12.28 0.90
CA GLU A 186 1.60 11.62 1.25
C GLU A 186 1.72 10.10 1.14
N LEU A 187 0.92 9.38 1.92
CA LEU A 187 0.74 7.95 1.79
C LEU A 187 -0.57 7.68 1.06
N HIS A 188 -0.56 6.86 0.04
CA HIS A 188 -1.73 6.47 -0.73
C HIS A 188 -1.98 4.97 -0.59
N VAL A 189 -3.23 4.54 -0.63
CA VAL A 189 -3.63 3.13 -0.61
C VAL A 189 -4.37 2.75 -1.88
N SER A 190 -4.05 1.58 -2.43
CA SER A 190 -4.75 1.02 -3.58
C SER A 190 -6.14 0.54 -3.18
N SER A 191 -7.15 0.79 -4.02
CA SER A 191 -8.53 0.35 -3.80
C SER A 191 -9.20 -0.08 -5.11
N ASP A 192 -10.41 -0.65 -5.01
CA ASP A 192 -11.23 -1.00 -6.18
C ASP A 192 -11.68 0.23 -6.99
N ASN A 193 -11.43 1.45 -6.49
CA ASN A 193 -11.68 2.71 -7.20
C ASN A 193 -10.38 3.45 -7.56
N GLY A 194 -9.23 2.77 -7.50
CA GLY A 194 -7.91 3.34 -7.69
C GLY A 194 -7.24 3.80 -6.40
N TRP A 195 -6.21 4.63 -6.52
CA TRP A 195 -5.44 5.13 -5.38
C TRP A 195 -6.21 6.20 -4.59
N ILE A 196 -6.18 6.07 -3.26
CA ILE A 196 -6.81 7.00 -2.33
C ILE A 196 -5.76 7.53 -1.36
N PRO A 197 -5.64 8.87 -1.16
CA PRO A 197 -4.75 9.43 -0.16
C PRO A 197 -5.21 9.05 1.26
N ILE A 198 -4.25 8.71 2.11
CA ILE A 198 -4.46 8.48 3.53
C ILE A 198 -4.23 9.78 4.27
N LEU A 199 -5.20 10.17 5.08
CA LEU A 199 -5.07 11.32 5.96
C LEU A 199 -3.96 11.06 6.98
N SER A 200 -3.15 12.07 7.26
CA SER A 200 -2.18 11.99 8.35
C SER A 200 -2.88 11.93 9.73
N THR A 201 -2.08 11.87 10.78
CA THR A 201 -2.52 11.85 12.18
C THR A 201 -1.86 13.00 12.95
N ASP A 202 -2.55 13.56 13.92
CA ASP A 202 -1.97 14.54 14.84
C ASP A 202 -1.14 13.84 15.91
N ILE A 203 -0.05 14.47 16.35
CA ILE A 203 0.77 14.05 17.49
C ILE A 203 0.74 15.11 18.58
N VAL A 204 0.71 14.68 19.84
CA VAL A 204 0.98 15.57 20.98
C VAL A 204 1.89 14.89 21.99
N HIS A 205 2.94 15.61 22.39
CA HIS A 205 3.87 15.17 23.42
C HIS A 205 3.39 15.59 24.81
N PHE A 206 3.70 14.76 25.81
CA PHE A 206 3.37 15.04 27.20
C PHE A 206 4.51 14.63 28.13
N ASP A 207 4.51 15.24 29.31
CA ASP A 207 5.37 14.88 30.42
C ASP A 207 4.58 14.87 31.76
N ALA A 208 5.33 14.62 32.84
CA ALA A 208 4.82 14.61 34.22
C ALA A 208 3.56 13.74 34.40
N GLY A 209 3.47 12.62 33.69
CA GLY A 209 2.32 11.73 33.71
C GLY A 209 2.21 10.96 35.03
N THR A 210 1.09 11.13 35.74
CA THR A 210 0.75 10.39 36.98
C THR A 210 -0.29 9.29 36.72
N LEU A 211 -0.32 8.79 35.48
CA LEU A 211 -1.27 7.81 35.00
C LEU A 211 -0.87 6.37 35.36
N GLU A 212 -1.86 5.49 35.44
CA GLU A 212 -1.72 4.04 35.54
C GLU A 212 -1.73 3.38 34.16
N GLU A 213 -1.24 2.14 34.08
CA GLU A 213 -1.31 1.37 32.84
C GLU A 213 -2.78 1.20 32.40
N GLY A 214 -3.05 1.55 31.13
CA GLY A 214 -4.39 1.48 30.55
C GLY A 214 -5.26 2.73 30.68
N ASP A 215 -4.85 3.74 31.46
CA ASP A 215 -5.57 5.03 31.55
C ASP A 215 -5.70 5.72 30.17
N PHE A 216 -4.74 5.47 29.27
CA PHE A 216 -4.70 5.97 27.90
C PHE A 216 -4.66 4.86 26.86
N ALA A 217 -5.39 3.77 27.08
CA ALA A 217 -5.56 2.75 26.05
C ALA A 217 -6.21 3.33 24.78
N ASN A 218 -6.00 2.67 23.64
CA ASN A 218 -6.59 3.09 22.37
C ASN A 218 -8.13 3.18 22.49
N GLY A 219 -8.69 4.23 21.90
CA GLY A 219 -10.11 4.57 21.97
C GLY A 219 -10.54 5.33 23.23
N VAL A 220 -9.68 5.51 24.23
CA VAL A 220 -9.99 6.37 25.37
C VAL A 220 -10.05 7.83 24.91
N THR A 221 -11.11 8.53 25.31
CA THR A 221 -11.26 9.96 25.07
C THR A 221 -10.44 10.78 26.07
N VAL A 222 -9.58 11.64 25.54
CA VAL A 222 -8.75 12.58 26.28
C VAL A 222 -9.26 14.00 26.01
N THR A 223 -9.38 14.79 27.06
CA THR A 223 -9.84 16.18 26.97
C THR A 223 -8.76 17.15 27.46
N GLY A 224 -8.47 18.17 26.66
CA GLY A 224 -7.61 19.28 27.04
C GLY A 224 -8.39 20.28 27.88
N LEU A 225 -7.93 20.53 29.11
CA LEU A 225 -8.66 21.41 30.04
C LEU A 225 -8.71 22.87 29.58
N THR A 226 -7.68 23.34 28.86
CA THR A 226 -7.56 24.74 28.44
C THR A 226 -8.11 24.92 27.03
N SER A 227 -7.73 24.04 26.10
CA SER A 227 -8.15 24.10 24.71
C SER A 227 -9.62 23.70 24.51
N GLY A 228 -10.15 22.84 25.39
CA GLY A 228 -11.43 22.17 25.18
C GLY A 228 -11.37 21.08 24.09
N ALA A 229 -10.17 20.77 23.57
CA ALA A 229 -9.94 19.65 22.66
C ALA A 229 -10.44 18.35 23.29
N SER A 230 -11.12 17.51 22.52
CA SER A 230 -11.65 16.23 23.01
C SER A 230 -11.56 15.19 21.91
N GLU A 231 -10.59 14.28 22.04
CA GLU A 231 -10.21 13.34 20.98
C GLU A 231 -9.96 11.95 21.54
N SER A 232 -10.20 10.93 20.72
CA SER A 232 -9.97 9.53 21.11
C SER A 232 -8.55 9.12 20.72
N VAL A 233 -7.79 8.60 21.68
CA VAL A 233 -6.42 8.14 21.47
C VAL A 233 -6.41 7.04 20.41
N ILE A 234 -5.64 7.24 19.33
CA ILE A 234 -5.40 6.17 18.36
C ILE A 234 -4.25 5.29 18.83
N ARG A 235 -3.16 5.91 19.26
CA ARG A 235 -2.01 5.21 19.85
C ARG A 235 -1.43 6.01 20.99
N PHE A 236 -1.07 5.30 22.05
CA PHE A 236 -0.25 5.81 23.15
C PHE A 236 1.15 5.21 23.07
N VAL A 237 2.17 6.06 23.17
CA VAL A 237 3.57 5.61 23.25
C VAL A 237 4.22 6.21 24.50
N LYS A 238 4.67 5.32 25.39
CA LYS A 238 5.50 5.66 26.54
C LYS A 238 6.96 5.66 26.14
N THR A 239 7.63 6.80 26.30
CA THR A 239 9.07 6.95 26.00
C THR A 239 9.94 6.91 27.26
N GLY A 240 9.36 7.15 28.44
CA GLY A 240 10.11 7.20 29.69
C GLY A 240 9.23 7.17 30.94
N GLY A 241 9.87 7.32 32.10
CA GLY A 241 9.22 7.40 33.41
C GLY A 241 8.62 6.10 33.95
N THR A 242 7.97 6.19 35.10
CA THR A 242 7.28 5.09 35.79
C THR A 242 5.79 5.41 35.95
N TYR A 243 4.91 4.43 35.69
CA TYR A 243 3.46 4.58 35.94
C TYR A 243 3.19 5.00 37.39
N GLY A 244 2.23 5.90 37.57
CA GLY A 244 1.88 6.52 38.85
C GLY A 244 2.84 7.61 39.34
N VAL A 245 3.94 7.89 38.60
CA VAL A 245 4.98 8.84 39.05
C VAL A 245 5.25 9.94 38.03
N ASP A 246 5.90 9.60 36.91
CA ASP A 246 6.53 10.58 36.00
C ASP A 246 6.59 10.10 34.55
N VAL A 247 5.53 9.45 34.06
CA VAL A 247 5.47 8.93 32.70
C VAL A 247 5.66 10.07 31.68
N THR A 248 6.48 9.81 30.67
CA THR A 248 6.65 10.67 29.50
C THR A 248 6.33 9.91 28.23
N GLY A 249 5.85 10.62 27.21
CA GLY A 249 5.42 9.97 25.98
C GLY A 249 4.72 10.92 25.01
N TYR A 250 3.96 10.33 24.10
CA TYR A 250 3.12 11.05 23.17
C TYR A 250 1.90 10.22 22.78
N PHE A 251 0.91 10.90 22.20
CA PHE A 251 -0.29 10.31 21.62
C PHE A 251 -0.32 10.58 20.13
N THR A 252 -1.00 9.71 19.39
CA THR A 252 -1.52 10.05 18.07
C THR A 252 -3.05 10.11 18.07
N PHE A 253 -3.59 11.04 17.28
CA PHE A 253 -5.02 11.28 17.12
C PHE A 253 -5.40 11.40 15.63
N ASN A 254 -6.70 11.41 15.34
CA ASN A 254 -7.17 11.70 13.99
C ASN A 254 -6.88 13.16 13.67
N LEU A 255 -6.38 13.43 12.48
CA LEU A 255 -6.18 14.80 12.02
C LEU A 255 -7.52 15.57 11.95
N GLY A 256 -7.50 16.84 12.35
CA GLY A 256 -8.57 17.80 12.08
C GLY A 256 -9.51 18.11 13.25
N GLY A 257 -9.18 17.67 14.46
CA GLY A 257 -9.88 18.13 15.65
C GLY A 257 -9.36 19.48 16.17
N THR A 258 -9.79 19.86 17.38
CA THR A 258 -9.34 21.11 17.99
C THR A 258 -7.95 20.87 18.58
N PRO A 259 -6.92 21.65 18.23
CA PRO A 259 -5.58 21.35 18.67
C PRO A 259 -5.44 21.50 20.19
N PHE A 260 -4.72 20.56 20.79
CA PHE A 260 -4.26 20.69 22.16
C PHE A 260 -3.26 21.86 22.27
N SER A 261 -3.35 22.61 23.35
CA SER A 261 -2.44 23.72 23.67
C SER A 261 -1.21 23.21 24.41
N SER A 262 -0.08 23.92 24.30
CA SER A 262 1.13 23.61 25.09
C SER A 262 0.91 23.92 26.58
N GLY A 263 1.43 23.05 27.45
CA GLY A 263 1.35 23.20 28.90
C GLY A 263 -0.04 22.93 29.50
N GLU A 264 -0.92 22.25 28.77
CA GLU A 264 -2.29 22.01 29.20
C GLU A 264 -2.47 20.66 29.91
N ALA A 265 -3.41 20.61 30.85
CA ALA A 265 -3.76 19.38 31.55
C ALA A 265 -4.60 18.47 30.64
N LEU A 266 -4.11 17.25 30.43
CA LEU A 266 -4.82 16.18 29.73
C LEU A 266 -5.66 15.38 30.72
N GLN A 267 -6.96 15.31 30.48
CA GLN A 267 -7.93 14.69 31.37
C GLN A 267 -8.59 13.45 30.76
N VAL A 268 -8.74 12.41 31.58
CA VAL A 268 -9.58 11.23 31.30
C VAL A 268 -10.64 11.15 32.36
N GLY A 269 -11.92 11.13 31.96
CA GLY A 269 -13.04 11.15 32.91
C GLY A 269 -13.00 12.35 33.87
N GLY A 270 -12.44 13.49 33.44
CA GLY A 270 -12.30 14.71 34.25
C GLY A 270 -11.13 14.69 35.26
N VAL A 271 -10.31 13.64 35.28
CA VAL A 271 -9.11 13.56 36.12
C VAL A 271 -7.88 13.87 35.28
N THR A 272 -7.04 14.81 35.73
CA THR A 272 -5.77 15.12 35.08
C THR A 272 -4.81 13.94 35.21
N LYS A 273 -4.26 13.50 34.08
CA LYS A 273 -3.37 12.34 33.98
C LYS A 273 -1.96 12.72 33.50
N ALA A 274 -1.84 13.78 32.69
CA ALA A 274 -0.58 14.26 32.14
C ALA A 274 -0.68 15.75 31.77
N THR A 275 0.45 16.36 31.42
CA THR A 275 0.51 17.74 30.90
C THR A 275 1.18 17.75 29.53
N THR A 276 0.62 18.45 28.55
CA THR A 276 1.24 18.57 27.21
C THR A 276 2.52 19.41 27.27
N THR A 277 3.52 19.04 26.49
CA THR A 277 4.75 19.83 26.36
C THR A 277 4.73 20.74 25.13
N GLY A 278 3.93 20.41 24.13
CA GLY A 278 3.76 21.15 22.88
C GLY A 278 2.29 21.30 22.50
N ILE A 279 2.05 22.08 21.45
CA ILE A 279 0.77 22.05 20.74
C ILE A 279 0.62 20.72 20.00
N SER A 280 -0.60 20.24 19.77
CA SER A 280 -0.78 19.12 18.85
C SER A 280 -0.55 19.57 17.41
N GLU A 281 0.12 18.76 16.61
CA GLU A 281 0.49 19.07 15.24
C GLU A 281 0.38 17.84 14.32
N GLU A 282 0.17 18.09 13.02
CA GLU A 282 0.08 17.03 12.02
C GLU A 282 1.43 16.35 11.84
N ILE A 283 1.45 15.01 11.82
CA ILE A 283 2.65 14.24 11.49
C ILE A 283 3.02 14.49 10.02
N ALA A 284 4.13 15.17 9.78
CA ALA A 284 4.66 15.38 8.45
C ALA A 284 5.48 14.17 7.97
N LEU A 285 5.12 13.61 6.81
CA LEU A 285 5.95 12.62 6.13
C LEU A 285 7.10 13.29 5.38
N SER A 286 8.24 12.59 5.32
CA SER A 286 9.40 13.01 4.54
C SER A 286 9.63 12.01 3.42
N ALA A 287 9.68 12.50 2.17
CA ALA A 287 9.85 11.68 0.98
C ALA A 287 11.25 11.07 0.82
N GLY A 288 12.25 11.54 1.59
CA GLY A 288 13.65 11.19 1.37
C GLY A 288 14.28 11.99 0.23
N SER A 289 15.59 11.84 0.05
CA SER A 289 16.25 12.30 -1.18
C SER A 289 16.07 11.25 -2.27
N PHE A 290 16.24 11.61 -3.55
CA PHE A 290 16.24 10.62 -4.64
C PHE A 290 17.33 9.54 -4.47
N LEU A 291 18.41 9.85 -3.73
CA LEU A 291 19.49 8.92 -3.41
C LEU A 291 19.16 8.02 -2.21
N ASP A 292 18.20 8.42 -1.38
CA ASP A 292 17.74 7.70 -0.19
C ASP A 292 16.32 7.19 -0.43
N ARG A 293 16.22 6.06 -1.14
CA ARG A 293 14.92 5.41 -1.36
C ARG A 293 14.33 4.99 -0.02
N PRO A 294 13.02 5.17 0.22
CA PRO A 294 12.37 4.63 1.39
C PRO A 294 12.61 3.13 1.53
N VAL A 295 13.01 2.69 2.72
CA VAL A 295 13.20 1.28 3.07
C VAL A 295 12.09 0.88 4.00
N PHE A 296 11.41 -0.23 3.68
CA PHE A 296 10.25 -0.71 4.42
C PHE A 296 10.53 -2.08 5.03
N VAL A 297 9.92 -2.35 6.17
CA VAL A 297 9.87 -3.68 6.79
C VAL A 297 8.51 -3.88 7.45
N ASN A 298 7.95 -5.08 7.34
CA ASN A 298 6.76 -5.45 8.10
C ASN A 298 7.14 -6.36 9.25
N TYR A 299 6.62 -6.08 10.43
CA TYR A 299 6.78 -6.95 11.58
C TYR A 299 5.64 -6.81 12.56
N ASN A 300 5.38 -7.89 13.30
CA ASN A 300 4.43 -7.90 14.40
C ASN A 300 5.23 -8.03 15.71
N PHE A 301 5.40 -6.91 16.42
CA PHE A 301 6.11 -6.88 17.68
C PHE A 301 5.18 -7.31 18.83
N PRO A 302 5.68 -8.04 19.84
CA PRO A 302 4.89 -8.41 21.01
C PRO A 302 4.26 -7.23 21.76
N SER A 303 4.95 -6.08 21.88
CA SER A 303 4.39 -4.89 22.55
C SER A 303 3.25 -4.23 21.77
N THR A 304 3.11 -4.55 20.48
CA THR A 304 2.09 -3.99 19.59
C THR A 304 0.85 -4.88 19.48
N LEU A 305 0.81 -6.00 20.21
CA LEU A 305 -0.35 -6.87 20.27
C LEU A 305 -1.55 -6.13 20.90
N ASN A 306 -2.69 -6.15 20.21
CA ASN A 306 -3.92 -5.43 20.55
C ASN A 306 -3.81 -3.89 20.47
N ASN A 307 -2.77 -3.38 19.79
CA ASN A 307 -2.49 -1.94 19.72
C ASN A 307 -2.86 -1.31 18.36
N SER A 308 -3.66 -2.00 17.53
CA SER A 308 -4.35 -1.40 16.39
C SER A 308 -5.76 -0.98 16.82
N PHE A 309 -6.08 0.29 16.61
CA PHE A 309 -7.41 0.83 16.86
C PHE A 309 -8.48 0.21 15.94
N PHE A 310 -8.10 -0.26 14.75
CA PHE A 310 -9.03 -0.66 13.69
C PHE A 310 -9.15 -2.17 13.48
N ASP A 311 -8.06 -2.93 13.66
CA ASP A 311 -8.09 -4.39 13.54
C ASP A 311 -7.25 -5.06 14.64
N PRO A 312 -7.86 -5.47 15.76
CA PRO A 312 -7.15 -6.11 16.86
C PRO A 312 -6.68 -7.54 16.51
N THR A 313 -7.13 -8.11 15.38
CA THR A 313 -6.80 -9.47 14.97
C THR A 313 -5.54 -9.56 14.11
N ASP A 314 -5.19 -8.48 13.41
CA ASP A 314 -3.96 -8.37 12.63
C ASP A 314 -3.06 -7.24 13.18
N ASN A 315 -2.04 -7.63 13.94
CA ASN A 315 -1.09 -6.71 14.57
C ASN A 315 0.16 -6.45 13.71
N MET A 316 0.13 -6.79 12.41
CA MET A 316 1.22 -6.45 11.52
C MET A 316 1.33 -4.94 11.37
N LEU A 317 2.53 -4.41 11.59
CA LEU A 317 2.87 -3.01 11.32
C LEU A 317 3.83 -2.92 10.15
N MET A 318 3.67 -1.87 9.35
CA MET A 318 4.66 -1.42 8.39
C MET A 318 5.53 -0.37 9.06
N PHE A 319 6.84 -0.53 8.95
CA PHE A 319 7.83 0.44 9.38
C PHE A 319 8.63 0.92 8.18
N TRP A 320 9.04 2.18 8.19
CA TRP A 320 9.94 2.68 7.16
C TRP A 320 10.80 3.84 7.62
N VAL A 321 11.83 4.07 6.83
CA VAL A 321 12.73 5.21 6.92
C VAL A 321 12.97 5.77 5.54
N THR A 322 13.23 7.08 5.45
CA THR A 322 13.50 7.77 4.18
C THR A 322 14.85 8.46 4.14
N GLY A 323 15.63 8.43 5.23
CA GLY A 323 16.91 9.14 5.29
C GLY A 323 16.79 10.67 5.27
N SER A 324 15.58 11.22 5.45
CA SER A 324 15.31 12.66 5.55
C SER A 324 14.24 13.02 6.59
N GLY A 325 13.80 12.07 7.40
CA GLY A 325 12.91 12.29 8.55
C GLY A 325 12.98 11.12 9.52
N THR A 326 12.28 11.27 10.64
CA THR A 326 12.16 10.25 11.69
C THR A 326 11.55 8.96 11.14
N ALA A 327 11.98 7.82 11.70
CA ALA A 327 11.37 6.53 11.39
C ALA A 327 9.87 6.55 11.68
N MET A 328 9.10 5.83 10.88
CA MET A 328 7.64 5.84 10.96
C MET A 328 7.11 4.41 11.05
N SER A 329 6.00 4.26 11.76
CA SER A 329 5.19 3.05 11.78
C SER A 329 3.77 3.34 11.29
N PHE A 330 3.13 2.33 10.73
CA PHE A 330 1.77 2.41 10.22
C PHE A 330 1.06 1.07 10.39
N ASP A 331 -0.18 1.10 10.88
CA ASP A 331 -0.97 -0.11 11.17
C ASP A 331 -2.05 -0.42 10.13
N GLY A 332 -2.10 0.36 9.05
CA GLY A 332 -3.17 0.32 8.06
C GLY A 332 -4.14 1.50 8.19
N PHE A 333 -4.08 2.24 9.30
CA PHE A 333 -4.99 3.35 9.60
C PHE A 333 -4.25 4.62 10.06
N SER A 334 -3.24 4.48 10.91
CA SER A 334 -2.62 5.60 11.63
C SER A 334 -1.11 5.63 11.50
N LEU A 335 -0.57 6.83 11.29
CA LEU A 335 0.87 7.08 11.32
C LEU A 335 1.32 7.24 12.77
N CYS A 336 2.52 6.75 13.08
CA CYS A 336 3.13 6.95 14.39
C CYS A 336 4.65 7.00 14.23
N PRO A 337 5.29 8.15 14.51
CA PRO A 337 6.74 8.28 14.45
C PRO A 337 7.42 7.40 15.50
N ILE A 338 8.70 7.12 15.31
CA ILE A 338 9.53 6.37 16.25
C ILE A 338 10.72 7.23 16.60
N PHE A 339 10.76 7.71 17.83
CA PHE A 339 11.85 8.54 18.34
C PHE A 339 12.91 7.67 19.01
N THR A 340 14.15 7.84 18.60
CA THR A 340 15.28 7.09 19.15
C THR A 340 15.89 7.73 20.40
N GLY A 341 15.48 8.97 20.70
CA GLY A 341 16.05 9.80 21.76
C GLY A 341 17.19 10.70 21.29
N LEU A 342 17.57 10.62 20.01
CA LEU A 342 18.41 11.63 19.37
C LEU A 342 17.65 12.96 19.22
N PRO A 343 18.35 14.10 19.13
CA PRO A 343 17.74 15.36 18.71
C PRO A 343 17.03 15.19 17.36
N LEU A 344 15.84 15.78 17.17
CA LEU A 344 15.04 15.58 15.94
C LEU A 344 15.77 15.91 14.64
N ALA A 345 16.72 16.86 14.67
CA ALA A 345 17.54 17.19 13.50
C ALA A 345 18.52 16.08 13.09
N ASP A 346 18.86 15.19 14.03
CA ASP A 346 19.78 14.07 13.85
C ASP A 346 19.05 12.71 13.83
N ASP A 347 17.80 12.64 14.30
CA ASP A 347 16.95 11.43 14.31
C ASP A 347 16.38 11.14 12.90
N ILE A 348 17.29 10.94 11.96
CA ILE A 348 17.05 10.78 10.53
C ILE A 348 17.71 9.48 10.05
N PRO A 349 17.13 8.31 10.39
CA PRO A 349 17.66 7.03 9.98
C PRO A 349 17.50 6.82 8.46
N SER A 350 18.45 6.12 7.85
CA SER A 350 18.48 5.78 6.42
C SER A 350 18.39 4.28 6.14
N ALA A 351 18.53 3.45 7.17
CA ALA A 351 18.34 2.00 7.07
C ALA A 351 17.45 1.51 8.20
N ILE A 352 16.63 0.49 7.92
CA ILE A 352 15.75 -0.16 8.89
C ILE A 352 15.75 -1.65 8.63
N GLU A 353 15.80 -2.44 9.70
CA GLU A 353 15.71 -3.90 9.63
C GLU A 353 15.16 -4.45 10.95
N VAL A 354 14.52 -5.62 10.91
CA VAL A 354 14.10 -6.32 12.12
C VAL A 354 14.92 -7.58 12.31
N TYR A 355 15.51 -7.72 13.49
CA TYR A 355 16.27 -8.92 13.84
C TYR A 355 16.03 -9.31 15.30
N LYS A 356 15.61 -10.58 15.51
CA LYS A 356 15.37 -11.16 16.85
C LYS A 356 14.47 -10.30 17.76
N ASN A 357 13.36 -9.79 17.22
CA ASN A 357 12.43 -8.88 17.92
C ASN A 357 13.03 -7.51 18.32
N TYR A 358 14.11 -7.08 17.68
CA TYR A 358 14.59 -5.71 17.78
C TYR A 358 14.35 -4.98 16.47
N LEU A 359 13.91 -3.72 16.56
CA LEU A 359 13.94 -2.81 15.42
C LEU A 359 15.31 -2.15 15.38
N PHE A 360 16.04 -2.34 14.29
CA PHE A 360 17.32 -1.70 14.03
C PHE A 360 17.13 -0.48 13.13
N LEU A 361 17.76 0.63 13.50
CA LEU A 361 17.80 1.87 12.74
C LEU A 361 19.25 2.26 12.49
N GLY A 362 19.63 2.35 11.23
CA GLY A 362 20.95 2.78 10.80
C GLY A 362 20.95 4.25 10.36
N PHE A 363 21.94 5.00 10.80
CA PHE A 363 22.11 6.43 10.54
C PHE A 363 23.31 6.66 9.62
N LYS A 364 23.22 7.69 8.77
CA LYS A 364 24.32 8.08 7.87
C LYS A 364 25.61 8.48 8.59
N SER A 365 25.52 8.81 9.86
CA SER A 365 26.66 9.09 10.74
C SER A 365 27.51 7.85 11.05
N GLY A 366 27.06 6.65 10.70
CA GLY A 366 27.70 5.37 11.08
C GLY A 366 27.19 4.81 12.41
N SER A 367 26.16 5.41 13.00
CA SER A 367 25.47 4.87 14.16
C SER A 367 24.43 3.83 13.74
N LEU A 368 24.36 2.72 14.48
CA LEU A 368 23.31 1.71 14.41
C LEU A 368 22.68 1.60 15.79
N GLN A 369 21.41 1.97 15.91
CA GLN A 369 20.65 1.84 17.15
C GLN A 369 19.64 0.72 17.05
N HIS A 370 19.36 0.06 18.16
CA HIS A 370 18.27 -0.91 18.24
C HIS A 370 17.32 -0.61 19.39
N SER A 371 16.05 -0.90 19.16
CA SER A 371 14.99 -0.74 20.15
C SER A 371 15.19 -1.68 21.35
N SER A 372 14.27 -1.59 22.29
CA SER A 372 14.11 -2.58 23.36
C SER A 372 13.55 -3.88 22.79
N LEU A 373 13.74 -4.97 23.51
CA LEU A 373 13.30 -6.29 23.06
C LEU A 373 11.78 -6.34 22.96
N GLY A 374 11.27 -6.61 21.76
CA GLY A 374 9.85 -6.77 21.50
C GLY A 374 9.05 -5.48 21.51
N ASP A 375 9.70 -4.32 21.67
CA ASP A 375 9.06 -3.01 21.65
C ASP A 375 9.77 -2.03 20.70
N PRO A 376 9.19 -1.73 19.52
CA PRO A 376 9.84 -0.91 18.49
C PRO A 376 9.83 0.58 18.81
N PHE A 377 9.07 1.02 19.82
CA PHE A 377 8.94 2.44 20.17
C PHE A 377 9.83 2.88 21.35
N SER A 378 10.51 1.93 21.99
CA SER A 378 11.32 2.19 23.18
C SER A 378 12.81 2.03 22.89
N PHE A 379 13.54 3.15 22.85
CA PHE A 379 15.00 3.19 22.70
C PHE A 379 15.70 3.51 24.03
N SER A 380 15.20 2.94 25.14
CA SER A 380 15.81 3.13 26.46
C SER A 380 16.87 2.07 26.79
N PRO A 381 18.09 2.45 27.20
CA PRO A 381 19.09 1.50 27.68
C PRO A 381 18.62 0.66 28.88
N LEU A 382 17.68 1.19 29.67
CA LEU A 382 17.11 0.49 30.83
C LEU A 382 16.31 -0.75 30.44
N THR A 383 15.72 -0.75 29.24
CA THR A 383 14.91 -1.85 28.69
C THR A 383 15.66 -2.63 27.62
N GLY A 384 16.98 -2.44 27.52
CA GLY A 384 17.86 -3.22 26.66
C GLY A 384 18.03 -2.70 25.25
N ALA A 385 17.70 -1.43 24.98
CA ALA A 385 18.12 -0.74 23.75
C ALA A 385 19.62 -0.41 23.80
N ALA A 386 20.29 -0.34 22.65
CA ALA A 386 21.68 0.09 22.58
C ALA A 386 22.02 0.78 21.25
N GLU A 387 23.15 1.48 21.27
CA GLU A 387 23.79 2.10 20.12
C GLU A 387 25.14 1.43 19.84
N LEU A 388 25.40 1.13 18.57
CA LEU A 388 26.61 0.52 18.05
C LEU A 388 27.20 1.46 16.99
N TYR A 389 28.50 1.75 17.09
CA TYR A 389 29.21 2.46 16.04
C TYR A 389 29.81 1.45 15.07
N VAL A 390 29.53 1.64 13.77
CA VAL A 390 29.98 0.76 12.68
C VAL A 390 31.02 1.44 11.81
#